data_AF-A0A956C0C8-F1
#
_entry.id   AF-A0A956C0C8-F1
#
_cell.length_a   1.000
_cell.length_b   1.000
_cell.length_c   1.000
_cell.angle_alpha   90.00
_cell.angle_beta   90.00
_cell.angle_gamma   90.00
#
_symmetry.space_group_name_H-M   'P 1'
#
loop_
_entity.id
_entity.type
_entity.pdbx_description
1 polymer ?
#
loop_
_entity_poly.entity_id
_entity_poly.type
_entity_poly.pdbx_seq_one_letter_code
_entity_poly.pdbx_strand_id
1 'polypeptide(L)'
;PSVAIATSGNSFGGILAMVHGAVDHNVSVAAPISGGGGLTDVATRSSLVPDSVIQQVLSPLVVAVPASSVAPRNDDARTRCAGDQRSVRFVVNDLTSSREIEIACLTPGELDAGRTVVLTNTTNGEKRCARTADDGRFRVPVPASAGDRLDVQIYDRADAVVSYKGCELRPDAPPGRRIRTFEQAATRVSPVADEKVTCDAAFEASDVDENRGCAQYRDRFFPVGSPLVAPQEGLGLHRQSPEMRRLFTLTQAALDTADPINFAPYYALRPATDPRGQPLGPRAVIEWNTAGDPSVPVGTGYAFARAAGAVPFLPPSFASTYPEWADYATPQALYDSLGGKTPEDVLVEQFVVEGLSRMGRSRAGASCAANYVASQVCTSAPTPKCDRALVDVDWLAEGKDRYDAPRLPTPLRLARSASVKVTDASSLTDAWRPRLTGVPFGPDEGAWEASEPLLGIVNTYIRPEGVHVWVNGDPCKAFDDAVYYDHALVRFIATRGKDLYFLSHPRTHACLERESCPFFAP
;
A
#
# COMPACT_ATOMS: atom_id res chain seq x y z
N PRO A 1 -4.78 -26.09 28.07
CA PRO A 1 -4.09 -27.01 27.13
C PRO A 1 -2.65 -27.25 27.61
N SER A 2 -2.15 -28.50 27.58
CA SER A 2 -0.75 -28.83 27.94
C SER A 2 0.24 -28.54 26.81
N VAL A 3 -0.26 -28.11 25.66
CA VAL A 3 0.50 -27.75 24.46
C VAL A 3 0.34 -26.25 24.22
N ALA A 4 1.43 -25.58 23.83
CA ALA A 4 1.42 -24.18 23.46
C ALA A 4 0.54 -23.97 22.22
N ILE A 5 -0.38 -23.01 22.27
CA ILE A 5 -1.16 -22.59 21.10
C ILE A 5 -0.45 -21.39 20.47
N ALA A 6 -0.31 -21.44 19.15
CA ALA A 6 0.24 -20.37 18.34
C ALA A 6 -0.78 -19.95 17.27
N THR A 7 -0.66 -18.72 16.79
CA THR A 7 -1.48 -18.19 15.71
C THR A 7 -0.61 -17.60 14.62
N SER A 8 -0.93 -17.91 13.38
CA SER A 8 -0.27 -17.39 12.18
C SER A 8 -1.28 -17.42 11.05
N GLY A 9 -1.02 -16.62 10.03
CA GLY A 9 -1.85 -16.52 8.84
C GLY A 9 -1.25 -15.50 7.89
N ASN A 10 -1.57 -15.63 6.61
CA ASN A 10 -1.14 -14.72 5.58
C ASN A 10 -2.20 -13.67 5.28
N SER A 11 -1.80 -12.44 4.94
CA SER A 11 -2.70 -11.38 4.50
C SER A 11 -3.79 -11.06 5.55
N PHE A 12 -5.08 -11.21 5.22
CA PHE A 12 -6.18 -11.12 6.19
C PHE A 12 -6.01 -12.07 7.39
N GLY A 13 -5.46 -13.27 7.18
CA GLY A 13 -5.09 -14.18 8.26
C GLY A 13 -3.99 -13.60 9.16
N GLY A 14 -3.06 -12.80 8.61
CA GLY A 14 -2.04 -12.08 9.38
C GLY A 14 -2.64 -10.98 10.24
N ILE A 15 -3.56 -10.18 9.67
CA ILE A 15 -4.35 -9.18 10.40
C ILE A 15 -5.09 -9.83 11.59
N LEU A 16 -5.73 -10.98 11.38
CA LEU A 16 -6.42 -11.71 12.44
C LEU A 16 -5.45 -12.27 13.49
N ALA A 17 -4.31 -12.82 13.07
CA ALA A 17 -3.29 -13.36 13.98
C ALA A 17 -2.72 -12.28 14.91
N MET A 18 -2.52 -11.06 14.43
CA MET A 18 -2.10 -9.91 15.24
C MET A 18 -3.06 -9.63 16.40
N VAL A 19 -4.38 -9.64 16.14
CA VAL A 19 -5.41 -9.41 17.16
C VAL A 19 -5.54 -10.63 18.07
N HIS A 20 -5.70 -11.81 17.48
CA HIS A 20 -5.93 -13.07 18.19
C HIS A 20 -4.82 -13.37 19.21
N GLY A 21 -3.56 -13.20 18.82
CA GLY A 21 -2.42 -13.44 19.71
C GLY A 21 -2.33 -12.45 20.89
N ALA A 22 -2.88 -11.25 20.73
CA ALA A 22 -2.94 -10.25 21.79
C ALA A 22 -4.11 -10.46 22.77
N VAL A 23 -5.21 -11.07 22.33
CA VAL A 23 -6.43 -11.15 23.16
C VAL A 23 -6.69 -12.53 23.76
N ASP A 24 -6.33 -13.61 23.07
CA ASP A 24 -6.56 -14.96 23.58
C ASP A 24 -5.44 -15.36 24.56
N HIS A 25 -5.83 -15.55 25.83
CA HIS A 25 -4.93 -15.96 26.91
C HIS A 25 -4.31 -17.36 26.73
N ASN A 26 -4.85 -18.19 25.84
CA ASN A 26 -4.27 -19.50 25.51
C ASN A 26 -3.20 -19.41 24.42
N VAL A 27 -3.18 -18.32 23.65
CA VAL A 27 -2.19 -18.11 22.59
C VAL A 27 -0.92 -17.53 23.20
N SER A 28 0.19 -18.23 22.97
CA SER A 28 1.52 -17.87 23.51
C SER A 28 2.44 -17.21 22.48
N VAL A 29 2.13 -17.39 21.19
CA VAL A 29 2.94 -16.92 20.06
C VAL A 29 2.04 -16.46 18.93
N ALA A 30 2.33 -15.30 18.37
CA ALA A 30 1.78 -14.83 17.11
C ALA A 30 2.89 -14.69 16.05
N ALA A 31 2.62 -15.13 14.84
CA ALA A 31 3.52 -14.95 13.72
C ALA A 31 2.72 -14.57 12.44
N PRO A 32 2.11 -13.38 12.43
CA PRO A 32 1.43 -12.84 11.26
C PRO A 32 2.36 -12.70 10.04
N ILE A 33 1.84 -13.03 8.85
CA ILE A 33 2.55 -12.91 7.56
C ILE A 33 1.83 -11.89 6.70
N SER A 34 2.53 -10.85 6.26
CA SER A 34 1.97 -9.70 5.56
C SER A 34 0.69 -9.22 6.26
N GLY A 35 0.76 -9.04 7.57
CA GLY A 35 -0.31 -8.42 8.33
C GLY A 35 -0.21 -6.89 8.24
N GLY A 36 -1.04 -6.18 9.01
CA GLY A 36 -0.96 -4.72 9.00
C GLY A 36 -1.83 -4.06 10.07
N GLY A 37 -1.25 -3.05 10.72
CA GLY A 37 -1.98 -2.09 11.55
C GLY A 37 -2.23 -0.78 10.79
N GLY A 38 -3.34 -0.10 11.06
CA GLY A 38 -3.80 1.04 10.28
C GLY A 38 -4.57 0.59 9.03
N LEU A 39 -5.71 -0.06 9.24
CA LEU A 39 -6.54 -0.67 8.19
C LEU A 39 -6.98 0.31 7.11
N THR A 40 -7.07 1.61 7.38
CA THR A 40 -7.35 2.62 6.35
C THR A 40 -6.16 2.80 5.39
N ASP A 41 -4.92 2.66 5.87
CA ASP A 41 -3.74 2.68 4.99
C ASP A 41 -3.71 1.43 4.11
N VAL A 42 -4.02 0.25 4.69
CA VAL A 42 -4.24 -0.98 3.92
C VAL A 42 -5.32 -0.75 2.86
N ALA A 43 -6.48 -0.22 3.25
CA ALA A 43 -7.62 -0.02 2.37
C ALA A 43 -7.33 0.94 1.20
N THR A 44 -6.44 1.90 1.38
CA THR A 44 -6.21 2.98 0.41
C THR A 44 -4.99 2.77 -0.48
N ARG A 45 -4.05 1.90 -0.09
CA ARG A 45 -2.83 1.60 -0.85
C ARG A 45 -2.74 0.15 -1.35
N SER A 46 -3.61 -0.74 -0.88
CA SER A 46 -3.68 -2.13 -1.33
C SER A 46 -4.10 -2.25 -2.80
N SER A 47 -3.45 -3.15 -3.55
CA SER A 47 -3.91 -3.58 -4.87
C SER A 47 -5.12 -4.52 -4.83
N LEU A 48 -5.47 -5.08 -3.67
CA LEU A 48 -6.65 -5.93 -3.49
C LEU A 48 -7.93 -5.11 -3.39
N VAL A 49 -7.82 -3.83 -3.04
CA VAL A 49 -8.96 -2.92 -2.97
C VAL A 49 -9.16 -2.34 -4.36
N PRO A 50 -10.30 -2.62 -5.03
CA PRO A 50 -10.57 -2.04 -6.33
C PRO A 50 -10.49 -0.52 -6.25
N ASP A 51 -9.86 0.13 -7.23
CA ASP A 51 -9.79 1.60 -7.35
C ASP A 51 -11.18 2.24 -7.18
N SER A 52 -12.24 1.52 -7.57
CA SER A 52 -13.62 1.92 -7.42
C SER A 52 -14.04 2.21 -5.97
N VAL A 53 -13.54 1.46 -4.98
CA VAL A 53 -13.90 1.63 -3.57
C VAL A 53 -13.51 3.03 -3.06
N ILE A 54 -12.32 3.51 -3.44
CA ILE A 54 -11.87 4.87 -3.10
C ILE A 54 -12.33 5.93 -4.12
N GLN A 55 -12.89 5.53 -5.26
CA GLN A 55 -13.31 6.48 -6.28
C GLN A 55 -14.43 7.38 -5.79
N GLN A 56 -15.35 6.95 -4.94
CA GLN A 56 -16.42 7.84 -4.45
C GLN A 56 -15.86 9.05 -3.66
N VAL A 57 -14.68 8.91 -3.06
CA VAL A 57 -13.94 10.01 -2.43
C VAL A 57 -13.33 10.97 -3.47
N LEU A 58 -12.91 10.43 -4.62
CA LEU A 58 -12.18 11.15 -5.66
C LEU A 58 -13.05 11.68 -6.80
N SER A 59 -14.28 11.19 -6.92
CA SER A 59 -15.15 11.37 -8.10
C SER A 59 -16.35 12.25 -7.75
N PRO A 60 -17.18 12.66 -8.74
CA PRO A 60 -16.97 12.50 -10.19
C PRO A 60 -15.66 13.14 -10.66
N LEU A 61 -14.94 12.42 -11.51
CA LEU A 61 -13.73 12.91 -12.18
C LEU A 61 -14.08 13.25 -13.63
N VAL A 62 -13.68 14.41 -14.11
CA VAL A 62 -13.60 14.68 -15.55
C VAL A 62 -12.15 14.52 -15.98
N VAL A 63 -11.93 13.67 -16.97
CA VAL A 63 -10.61 13.39 -17.53
C VAL A 63 -10.61 13.62 -19.03
N ALA A 64 -9.44 13.90 -19.58
CA ALA A 64 -9.21 13.77 -21.02
C ALA A 64 -8.05 12.81 -21.27
N VAL A 65 -8.20 12.00 -22.32
CA VAL A 65 -7.15 11.10 -22.83
C VAL A 65 -7.11 11.16 -24.35
N PRO A 66 -5.95 10.99 -25.01
CA PRO A 66 -5.89 10.78 -26.45
C PRO A 66 -6.78 9.59 -26.83
N ALA A 67 -7.65 9.77 -27.83
CA ALA A 67 -8.58 8.73 -28.26
C ALA A 67 -7.84 7.46 -28.74
N SER A 68 -6.69 7.64 -29.39
CA SER A 68 -5.78 6.55 -29.78
C SER A 68 -5.25 5.71 -28.62
N SER A 69 -5.27 6.23 -27.37
CA SER A 69 -4.88 5.47 -26.18
C SER A 69 -6.01 4.64 -25.57
N VAL A 70 -7.24 4.80 -26.09
CA VAL A 70 -8.42 4.03 -25.65
C VAL A 70 -8.56 2.79 -26.52
N ALA A 71 -7.89 1.71 -26.12
CA ALA A 71 -7.94 0.44 -26.84
C ALA A 71 -9.37 -0.16 -26.86
N PRO A 72 -9.81 -0.78 -27.99
CA PRO A 72 -11.04 -1.58 -28.05
C PRO A 72 -11.03 -2.72 -27.02
N ARG A 73 -12.21 -3.20 -26.63
CA ARG A 73 -12.34 -4.37 -25.75
C ARG A 73 -13.20 -5.42 -26.44
N ASN A 74 -12.63 -6.60 -26.70
CA ASN A 74 -13.30 -7.67 -27.46
C ASN A 74 -13.85 -7.14 -28.81
N ASP A 75 -13.01 -6.41 -29.53
CA ASP A 75 -13.34 -5.71 -30.79
C ASP A 75 -14.40 -4.60 -30.70
N ASP A 76 -15.01 -4.36 -29.53
CA ASP A 76 -15.92 -3.24 -29.31
C ASP A 76 -15.15 -1.92 -29.18
N ALA A 77 -15.52 -0.93 -30.01
CA ALA A 77 -15.04 0.43 -29.90
C ALA A 77 -15.46 1.05 -28.54
N ARG A 78 -14.50 1.73 -27.88
CA ARG A 78 -14.69 2.35 -26.55
C ARG A 78 -14.71 3.88 -26.55
N THR A 79 -14.48 4.47 -27.72
CA THR A 79 -14.47 5.92 -27.99
C THR A 79 -15.14 6.15 -29.34
N ARG A 80 -15.93 7.22 -29.45
CA ARG A 80 -16.44 7.74 -30.73
C ARG A 80 -15.50 8.77 -31.35
N CYS A 81 -14.51 9.25 -30.59
CA CYS A 81 -13.55 10.23 -31.07
C CYS A 81 -12.56 9.63 -32.07
N ALA A 82 -12.16 10.44 -33.06
CA ALA A 82 -11.12 10.10 -34.02
C ALA A 82 -9.74 10.02 -33.35
N GLY A 83 -8.79 9.29 -33.96
CA GLY A 83 -7.51 8.93 -33.32
C GLY A 83 -6.61 10.11 -32.91
N ASP A 84 -6.73 11.26 -33.57
CA ASP A 84 -6.00 12.51 -33.28
C ASP A 84 -6.70 13.41 -32.25
N GLN A 85 -7.93 13.07 -31.88
CA GLN A 85 -8.74 13.80 -30.91
C GLN A 85 -8.48 13.34 -29.47
N ARG A 86 -8.94 14.16 -28.53
CA ARG A 86 -8.97 13.87 -27.10
C ARG A 86 -10.40 13.52 -26.70
N SER A 87 -10.57 12.37 -26.07
CA SER A 87 -11.83 11.91 -25.49
C SER A 87 -11.95 12.47 -24.09
N VAL A 88 -12.92 13.35 -23.87
CA VAL A 88 -13.26 13.88 -22.54
C VAL A 88 -14.33 12.98 -21.93
N ARG A 89 -14.09 12.50 -20.71
CA ARG A 89 -14.87 11.42 -20.09
C ARG A 89 -15.13 11.73 -18.62
N PHE A 90 -16.27 11.28 -18.10
CA PHE A 90 -16.41 11.06 -16.67
C PHE A 90 -15.70 9.77 -16.30
N VAL A 91 -15.01 9.74 -15.15
CA VAL A 91 -14.60 8.52 -14.46
C VAL A 91 -15.36 8.46 -13.14
N VAL A 92 -16.14 7.40 -12.97
CA VAL A 92 -17.11 7.27 -11.88
C VAL A 92 -17.04 5.87 -11.27
N ASN A 93 -17.45 5.77 -10.01
CA ASN A 93 -17.56 4.49 -9.32
C ASN A 93 -18.72 3.69 -9.95
N ASP A 94 -18.54 2.40 -10.15
CA ASP A 94 -19.65 1.50 -10.43
C ASP A 94 -19.50 0.24 -9.59
N LEU A 95 -19.83 0.39 -8.30
CA LEU A 95 -19.69 -0.61 -7.25
C LEU A 95 -18.23 -1.07 -7.12
N THR A 96 -17.91 -2.29 -7.57
CA THR A 96 -16.58 -2.89 -7.55
C THR A 96 -15.77 -2.61 -8.82
N SER A 97 -16.30 -1.78 -9.73
CA SER A 97 -15.66 -1.42 -10.98
C SER A 97 -15.64 0.10 -11.19
N SER A 98 -14.83 0.54 -12.15
CA SER A 98 -14.82 1.93 -12.60
C SER A 98 -15.51 2.02 -13.95
N ARG A 99 -16.40 3.01 -14.11
CA ARG A 99 -17.05 3.28 -15.38
C ARG A 99 -16.55 4.59 -15.97
N GLU A 100 -16.28 4.55 -17.26
CA GLU A 100 -16.00 5.74 -18.04
C GLU A 100 -17.19 6.08 -18.92
N ILE A 101 -17.58 7.35 -18.97
CA ILE A 101 -18.68 7.85 -19.80
C ILE A 101 -18.10 8.94 -20.68
N GLU A 102 -18.04 8.70 -21.99
CA GLU A 102 -17.55 9.70 -22.94
C GLU A 102 -18.55 10.85 -23.07
N ILE A 103 -18.05 12.08 -22.96
CA ILE A 103 -18.86 13.31 -22.96
C ILE A 103 -18.63 14.09 -24.25
N ALA A 104 -17.38 14.23 -24.68
CA ALA A 104 -17.02 15.09 -25.82
C ALA A 104 -15.74 14.62 -26.52
N CYS A 105 -15.60 14.99 -27.79
CA CYS A 105 -14.40 14.77 -28.61
C CYS A 105 -13.81 16.12 -28.99
N LEU A 106 -12.54 16.34 -28.65
CA LEU A 106 -11.88 17.62 -28.85
C LEU A 106 -10.69 17.46 -29.79
N THR A 107 -10.59 18.36 -30.75
CA THR A 107 -9.47 18.44 -31.68
C THR A 107 -8.19 18.91 -30.96
N PRO A 108 -7.00 18.69 -31.55
CA PRO A 108 -5.76 19.28 -31.03
C PRO A 108 -5.83 20.80 -30.85
N GLY A 109 -6.59 21.52 -31.67
CA GLY A 109 -6.74 22.97 -31.51
C GLY A 109 -7.55 23.38 -30.27
N GLU A 110 -8.50 22.54 -29.85
CA GLU A 110 -9.39 22.81 -28.71
C GLU A 110 -8.79 22.35 -27.36
N LEU A 111 -7.99 21.29 -27.36
CA LEU A 111 -7.36 20.76 -26.16
C LEU A 111 -5.98 20.16 -26.48
N ASP A 112 -4.95 20.87 -26.03
CA ASP A 112 -3.55 20.50 -26.24
C ASP A 112 -2.71 20.68 -24.98
N ALA A 113 -1.39 20.52 -25.10
CA ALA A 113 -0.40 20.85 -24.08
C ALA A 113 -0.59 22.23 -23.46
N GLY A 114 -0.44 22.30 -22.13
CA GLY A 114 -0.34 23.57 -21.40
C GLY A 114 -1.62 24.43 -21.39
N ARG A 115 -2.79 23.89 -21.76
CA ARG A 115 -4.08 24.57 -21.61
C ARG A 115 -4.52 24.56 -20.15
N THR A 116 -5.41 25.48 -19.78
CA THR A 116 -6.03 25.51 -18.44
C THR A 116 -7.46 25.03 -18.53
N VAL A 117 -7.81 24.01 -17.76
CA VAL A 117 -9.18 23.50 -17.66
C VAL A 117 -9.77 23.96 -16.33
N VAL A 118 -10.99 24.50 -16.38
CA VAL A 118 -11.78 24.87 -15.21
C VAL A 118 -13.10 24.11 -15.27
N LEU A 119 -13.29 23.21 -14.30
CA LEU A 119 -14.53 22.47 -14.08
C LEU A 119 -15.31 23.15 -12.96
N THR A 120 -16.55 23.55 -13.25
CA THR A 120 -17.44 24.20 -12.29
C THR A 120 -18.69 23.35 -12.12
N ASN A 121 -19.04 23.02 -10.88
CA ASN A 121 -20.39 22.61 -10.53
C ASN A 121 -21.23 23.87 -10.37
N THR A 122 -22.08 24.15 -11.36
CA THR A 122 -22.87 25.38 -11.39
C THR A 122 -24.08 25.34 -10.47
N THR A 123 -24.42 24.16 -9.92
CA THR A 123 -25.49 24.02 -8.93
C THR A 123 -25.03 24.53 -7.56
N ASN A 124 -23.84 24.14 -7.11
CA ASN A 124 -23.34 24.47 -5.76
C ASN A 124 -22.18 25.48 -5.73
N GLY A 125 -21.65 25.87 -6.90
CA GLY A 125 -20.57 26.85 -7.03
C GLY A 125 -19.15 26.30 -6.85
N GLU A 126 -18.99 25.00 -6.56
CA GLU A 126 -17.67 24.38 -6.44
C GLU A 126 -16.91 24.43 -7.77
N LYS A 127 -15.63 24.81 -7.70
CA LYS A 127 -14.76 24.95 -8.86
C LYS A 127 -13.43 24.26 -8.62
N ARG A 128 -12.95 23.55 -9.64
CA ARG A 128 -11.64 22.89 -9.67
C ARG A 128 -10.99 23.09 -11.03
N CYS A 129 -9.68 23.03 -11.09
CA CYS A 129 -8.94 23.33 -12.30
C CYS A 129 -7.63 22.57 -12.37
N ALA A 130 -7.14 22.37 -13.59
CA ALA A 130 -5.84 21.74 -13.84
C ALA A 130 -5.20 22.32 -15.10
N ARG A 131 -3.87 22.17 -15.18
CA ARG A 131 -3.14 22.31 -16.43
C ARG A 131 -3.17 20.98 -17.18
N THR A 132 -3.30 21.03 -18.50
CA THR A 132 -3.15 19.84 -19.33
C THR A 132 -1.67 19.46 -19.48
N ALA A 133 -1.41 18.14 -19.55
CA ALA A 133 -0.11 17.59 -19.92
C ALA A 133 0.13 17.69 -21.44
N ASP A 134 1.31 17.27 -21.90
CA ASP A 134 1.80 17.45 -23.28
C ASP A 134 0.90 16.87 -24.37
N ASP A 135 0.06 15.89 -24.07
CA ASP A 135 -0.89 15.27 -24.99
C ASP A 135 -2.35 15.72 -24.78
N GLY A 136 -2.56 16.79 -24.02
CA GLY A 136 -3.87 17.32 -23.67
C GLY A 136 -4.55 16.57 -22.52
N ARG A 137 -3.88 15.59 -21.88
CA ARG A 137 -4.44 14.89 -20.72
C ARG A 137 -4.68 15.84 -19.56
N PHE A 138 -5.80 15.65 -18.89
CA PHE A 138 -6.07 16.24 -17.59
C PHE A 138 -6.91 15.30 -16.73
N ARG A 139 -6.94 15.59 -15.43
CA ARG A 139 -7.81 14.94 -14.46
C ARG A 139 -8.25 15.97 -13.43
N VAL A 140 -9.55 16.29 -13.41
CA VAL A 140 -10.13 17.26 -12.49
C VAL A 140 -11.29 16.59 -11.74
N PRO A 141 -11.18 16.35 -10.42
CA PRO A 141 -12.32 15.98 -9.60
C PRO A 141 -13.22 17.20 -9.37
N VAL A 142 -14.51 16.99 -9.13
CA VAL A 142 -15.41 18.05 -8.62
C VAL A 142 -16.39 17.47 -7.60
N PRO A 143 -16.57 18.11 -6.43
CA PRO A 143 -17.63 17.72 -5.51
C PRO A 143 -19.00 17.95 -6.16
N ALA A 144 -19.82 16.91 -6.21
CA ALA A 144 -21.13 16.99 -6.82
C ALA A 144 -22.08 15.95 -6.25
N SER A 145 -23.37 16.27 -6.26
CA SER A 145 -24.46 15.31 -6.13
C SER A 145 -24.89 14.83 -7.52
N ALA A 146 -25.46 13.62 -7.60
CA ALA A 146 -25.99 13.11 -8.85
C ALA A 146 -27.08 14.05 -9.41
N GLY A 147 -26.90 14.54 -10.64
CA GLY A 147 -27.79 15.51 -11.30
C GLY A 147 -27.32 16.96 -11.24
N ASP A 148 -26.27 17.30 -10.48
CA ASP A 148 -25.71 18.65 -10.47
C ASP A 148 -25.22 19.07 -11.86
N ARG A 149 -25.50 20.30 -12.27
CA ARG A 149 -25.09 20.86 -13.56
C ARG A 149 -23.59 21.15 -13.55
N LEU A 150 -22.89 20.73 -14.59
CA LEU A 150 -21.45 20.88 -14.73
C LEU A 150 -21.08 21.70 -15.97
N ASP A 151 -20.02 22.47 -15.86
CA ASP A 151 -19.45 23.28 -16.94
C ASP A 151 -17.94 23.07 -17.00
N VAL A 152 -17.45 22.57 -18.13
CA VAL A 152 -16.01 22.39 -18.40
C VAL A 152 -15.57 23.46 -19.37
N GLN A 153 -14.84 24.47 -18.88
CA GLN A 153 -14.26 25.51 -19.71
C GLN A 153 -12.76 25.28 -19.86
N ILE A 154 -12.30 25.25 -21.11
CA ILE A 154 -10.89 25.19 -21.48
C ILE A 154 -10.46 26.59 -21.90
N TYR A 155 -9.31 27.03 -21.43
CA TYR A 155 -8.71 28.33 -21.77
C TYR A 155 -7.47 28.12 -22.62
N ASP A 156 -7.31 29.01 -23.60
CA ASP A 156 -6.27 28.93 -24.63
C ASP A 156 -4.92 29.47 -24.17
N ARG A 157 -4.56 29.15 -22.93
CA ARG A 157 -3.26 29.46 -22.33
C ARG A 157 -2.97 28.58 -21.11
N ALA A 158 -1.69 28.49 -20.80
CA ALA A 158 -1.25 28.04 -19.50
C ALA A 158 -1.60 29.08 -18.44
N ASP A 159 -1.88 28.60 -17.23
CA ASP A 159 -2.06 29.42 -16.04
C ASP A 159 -3.08 30.55 -16.21
N ALA A 160 -4.20 30.22 -16.87
CA ALA A 160 -5.34 31.13 -17.01
C ALA A 160 -5.98 31.48 -15.66
N VAL A 161 -5.56 30.80 -14.58
CA VAL A 161 -5.98 31.04 -13.20
C VAL A 161 -4.87 31.68 -12.38
N VAL A 162 -5.24 32.43 -11.34
CA VAL A 162 -4.31 33.01 -10.36
C VAL A 162 -3.59 31.91 -9.59
N SER A 163 -4.32 30.85 -9.21
CA SER A 163 -3.80 29.68 -8.52
C SER A 163 -4.68 28.46 -8.79
N TYR A 164 -4.07 27.27 -8.92
CA TYR A 164 -4.79 26.01 -9.06
C TYR A 164 -5.52 25.55 -7.78
N LYS A 165 -5.27 26.21 -6.63
CA LYS A 165 -6.04 25.96 -5.40
C LYS A 165 -7.41 26.63 -5.43
N GLY A 166 -7.48 27.88 -5.92
CA GLY A 166 -8.71 28.68 -5.93
C GLY A 166 -9.43 28.71 -7.28
N CYS A 167 -8.72 28.46 -8.38
CA CYS A 167 -9.26 28.45 -9.74
C CYS A 167 -9.93 29.76 -10.16
N GLU A 168 -9.51 30.88 -9.55
CA GLU A 168 -9.89 32.23 -9.93
C GLU A 168 -9.23 32.60 -11.26
N LEU A 169 -10.03 33.07 -12.22
CA LEU A 169 -9.54 33.40 -13.55
C LEU A 169 -8.76 34.70 -13.56
N ARG A 170 -7.74 34.76 -14.41
CA ARG A 170 -7.10 36.02 -14.76
C ARG A 170 -8.01 36.82 -15.69
N PRO A 171 -8.07 38.17 -15.57
CA PRO A 171 -8.97 39.00 -16.36
C PRO A 171 -8.83 38.88 -17.89
N ASP A 172 -7.64 38.50 -18.37
CA ASP A 172 -7.25 38.40 -19.77
C ASP A 172 -7.17 36.94 -20.27
N ALA A 173 -7.77 35.99 -19.54
CA ALA A 173 -7.77 34.59 -19.93
C ALA A 173 -8.61 34.37 -21.21
N PRO A 174 -8.01 34.01 -22.36
CA PRO A 174 -8.75 33.78 -23.60
C PRO A 174 -9.60 32.51 -23.45
N PRO A 175 -10.94 32.61 -23.51
CA PRO A 175 -11.79 31.44 -23.45
C PRO A 175 -11.63 30.62 -24.73
N GLY A 176 -11.37 29.34 -24.57
CA GLY A 176 -11.38 28.37 -25.65
C GLY A 176 -12.64 27.52 -25.59
N ARG A 177 -12.48 26.22 -25.76
CA ARG A 177 -13.58 25.25 -25.83
C ARG A 177 -14.37 25.13 -24.51
N ARG A 178 -15.70 25.13 -24.59
CA ARG A 178 -16.60 24.98 -23.44
C ARG A 178 -17.59 23.83 -23.60
N ILE A 179 -17.60 22.86 -22.69
CA ILE A 179 -18.49 21.69 -22.71
C ILE A 179 -19.55 21.85 -21.61
N ARG A 180 -20.81 21.94 -22.01
CA ARG A 180 -21.97 22.13 -21.11
C ARG A 180 -23.12 21.16 -21.39
N THR A 181 -22.91 20.21 -22.30
CA THR A 181 -23.88 19.21 -22.74
C THR A 181 -23.19 17.85 -22.86
N PHE A 182 -23.96 16.77 -22.83
CA PHE A 182 -23.47 15.49 -23.35
C PHE A 182 -23.38 15.59 -24.87
N GLU A 183 -22.20 15.40 -25.46
CA GLU A 183 -21.98 15.55 -26.91
C GLU A 183 -21.75 14.21 -27.61
N GLN A 184 -21.53 13.14 -26.84
CA GLN A 184 -21.29 11.79 -27.36
C GLN A 184 -22.28 10.78 -26.79
N ALA A 185 -22.82 9.93 -27.68
CA ALA A 185 -23.60 8.78 -27.26
C ALA A 185 -22.68 7.66 -26.78
N ALA A 186 -23.16 6.79 -25.89
CA ALA A 186 -22.44 5.60 -25.49
C ALA A 186 -22.13 4.73 -26.73
N THR A 187 -20.93 4.18 -26.83
CA THR A 187 -20.62 3.18 -27.87
C THR A 187 -21.40 1.89 -27.66
N ARG A 188 -21.74 1.60 -26.40
CA ARG A 188 -22.56 0.46 -25.99
C ARG A 188 -23.39 0.83 -24.77
N VAL A 189 -24.67 0.48 -24.81
CA VAL A 189 -25.58 0.59 -23.68
C VAL A 189 -25.57 -0.70 -22.86
N SER A 190 -25.59 -0.57 -21.53
CA SER A 190 -25.76 -1.68 -20.61
C SER A 190 -27.25 -2.00 -20.45
N PRO A 191 -27.62 -3.28 -20.25
CA PRO A 191 -29.00 -3.63 -19.91
C PRO A 191 -29.47 -2.92 -18.64
N VAL A 192 -30.75 -2.56 -18.62
CA VAL A 192 -31.44 -2.00 -17.47
C VAL A 192 -32.56 -2.94 -17.05
N ALA A 193 -32.95 -2.93 -15.77
CA ALA A 193 -33.95 -3.85 -15.25
C ALA A 193 -35.39 -3.49 -15.66
N ASP A 194 -35.67 -2.21 -15.86
CA ASP A 194 -36.96 -1.71 -16.33
C ASP A 194 -36.89 -1.42 -17.84
N GLU A 195 -37.60 -2.20 -18.64
CA GLU A 195 -37.64 -2.08 -20.10
C GLU A 195 -38.19 -0.73 -20.59
N LYS A 196 -38.88 0.03 -19.72
CA LYS A 196 -39.37 1.38 -20.05
C LYS A 196 -38.29 2.45 -19.94
N VAL A 197 -37.20 2.15 -19.25
CA VAL A 197 -36.08 3.08 -19.08
C VAL A 197 -35.16 2.95 -20.29
N THR A 198 -35.48 3.70 -21.35
CA THR A 198 -34.73 3.64 -22.62
C THR A 198 -34.13 5.00 -22.96
N CYS A 199 -33.19 5.00 -23.92
CA CYS A 199 -32.69 6.24 -24.47
C CYS A 199 -33.80 7.05 -25.16
N ASP A 200 -34.72 6.39 -25.87
CA ASP A 200 -35.84 7.07 -26.55
C ASP A 200 -36.78 7.73 -25.55
N ALA A 201 -37.13 7.05 -24.45
CA ALA A 201 -37.94 7.64 -23.38
C ALA A 201 -37.23 8.83 -22.71
N ALA A 202 -35.92 8.73 -22.49
CA ALA A 202 -35.13 9.84 -21.95
C ALA A 202 -35.04 11.03 -22.92
N PHE A 203 -34.96 10.76 -24.23
CA PHE A 203 -34.98 11.78 -25.27
C PHE A 203 -36.34 12.48 -25.34
N GLU A 204 -37.45 11.74 -25.35
CA GLU A 204 -38.82 12.29 -25.36
C GLU A 204 -39.12 13.16 -24.14
N ALA A 205 -38.51 12.85 -22.99
CA ALA A 205 -38.63 13.64 -21.77
C ALA A 205 -37.66 14.84 -21.71
N SER A 206 -36.83 15.06 -22.73
CA SER A 206 -35.81 16.11 -22.77
C SER A 206 -36.17 17.24 -23.74
N ASP A 207 -35.61 18.43 -23.52
CA ASP A 207 -35.74 19.58 -24.42
C ASP A 207 -34.74 19.53 -25.60
N VAL A 208 -34.35 18.34 -26.06
CA VAL A 208 -33.37 18.16 -27.15
C VAL A 208 -34.10 18.00 -28.48
N ASP A 209 -33.66 18.75 -29.50
CA ASP A 209 -34.35 18.80 -30.80
C ASP A 209 -34.23 17.51 -31.64
N GLU A 210 -33.13 16.75 -31.47
CA GLU A 210 -32.82 15.57 -32.30
C GLU A 210 -32.32 14.39 -31.46
N ASN A 211 -32.87 13.20 -31.70
CA ASN A 211 -32.40 11.97 -31.07
C ASN A 211 -31.09 11.50 -31.72
N ARG A 212 -29.97 11.92 -31.14
CA ARG A 212 -28.61 11.49 -31.53
C ARG A 212 -28.08 10.37 -30.65
N GLY A 213 -28.96 9.65 -29.96
CA GLY A 213 -28.63 8.65 -28.95
C GLY A 213 -28.30 9.26 -27.59
N CYS A 214 -27.84 8.42 -26.66
CA CYS A 214 -27.61 8.80 -25.28
C CYS A 214 -26.26 8.30 -24.77
N ALA A 215 -25.62 9.06 -23.90
CA ALA A 215 -24.69 8.51 -22.92
C ALA A 215 -25.49 7.74 -21.85
N GLN A 216 -24.82 6.83 -21.13
CA GLN A 216 -25.49 6.03 -20.09
C GLN A 216 -24.58 5.80 -18.88
N TYR A 217 -25.19 5.89 -17.70
CA TYR A 217 -24.62 5.40 -16.45
C TYR A 217 -25.69 4.63 -15.69
N ARG A 218 -25.46 3.33 -15.45
CA ARG A 218 -26.44 2.41 -14.86
C ARG A 218 -27.79 2.49 -15.59
N ASP A 219 -28.86 2.78 -14.89
CA ASP A 219 -30.22 2.95 -15.38
C ASP A 219 -30.52 4.36 -15.92
N ARG A 220 -29.57 5.30 -15.88
CA ARG A 220 -29.79 6.66 -16.37
C ARG A 220 -29.23 6.85 -17.77
N PHE A 221 -30.08 7.34 -18.67
CA PHE A 221 -29.72 7.78 -20.01
C PHE A 221 -29.65 9.30 -20.08
N PHE A 222 -28.62 9.82 -20.75
CA PHE A 222 -28.39 11.24 -20.95
C PHE A 222 -28.39 11.53 -22.45
N PRO A 223 -29.49 12.08 -23.01
CA PRO A 223 -29.59 12.38 -24.44
C PRO A 223 -28.47 13.30 -24.92
N VAL A 224 -27.92 13.05 -26.11
CA VAL A 224 -26.88 13.89 -26.70
C VAL A 224 -27.44 15.27 -27.06
N GLY A 225 -26.91 16.31 -26.44
CA GLY A 225 -27.40 17.69 -26.49
C GLY A 225 -28.05 18.13 -25.18
N SER A 226 -28.43 17.19 -24.31
CA SER A 226 -28.95 17.53 -22.97
C SER A 226 -27.84 18.13 -22.10
N PRO A 227 -28.18 18.97 -21.09
CA PRO A 227 -27.14 19.66 -20.35
C PRO A 227 -26.31 18.71 -19.49
N LEU A 228 -25.02 18.99 -19.39
CA LEU A 228 -24.05 18.16 -18.72
C LEU A 228 -24.35 18.15 -17.22
N VAL A 229 -24.52 16.94 -16.68
CA VAL A 229 -24.76 16.73 -15.25
C VAL A 229 -23.85 15.67 -14.68
N ALA A 230 -23.56 15.76 -13.39
CA ALA A 230 -22.85 14.73 -12.66
C ALA A 230 -23.68 13.43 -12.66
N PRO A 231 -23.17 12.32 -13.22
CA PRO A 231 -23.93 11.06 -13.28
C PRO A 231 -24.03 10.36 -11.92
N GLN A 232 -23.12 10.68 -10.99
CA GLN A 232 -23.10 10.15 -9.63
C GLN A 232 -22.68 11.23 -8.63
N GLU A 233 -22.94 10.96 -7.35
CA GLU A 233 -22.40 11.76 -6.26
C GLU A 233 -20.94 11.39 -5.91
N GLY A 234 -20.23 12.34 -5.31
CA GLY A 234 -18.94 12.07 -4.68
C GLY A 234 -18.25 13.33 -4.15
N LEU A 235 -17.22 13.11 -3.33
CA LEU A 235 -16.57 14.19 -2.58
C LEU A 235 -15.59 15.01 -3.42
N GLY A 236 -15.21 14.53 -4.62
CA GLY A 236 -14.32 15.25 -5.53
C GLY A 236 -13.00 15.70 -4.90
N LEU A 237 -12.44 14.92 -3.95
CA LEU A 237 -11.17 15.28 -3.31
C LEU A 237 -9.98 15.02 -4.24
N HIS A 238 -8.97 15.88 -4.15
CA HIS A 238 -7.71 15.65 -4.86
C HIS A 238 -6.91 14.52 -4.21
N ARG A 239 -6.29 13.69 -5.05
CA ARG A 239 -5.26 12.74 -4.57
C ARG A 239 -4.14 13.51 -3.87
N GLN A 240 -3.59 12.90 -2.82
CA GLN A 240 -2.47 13.46 -2.04
C GLN A 240 -2.74 14.84 -1.42
N SER A 241 -4.02 15.23 -1.25
CA SER A 241 -4.40 16.49 -0.62
C SER A 241 -4.46 16.38 0.91
N PRO A 242 -4.27 17.50 1.65
CA PRO A 242 -4.54 17.54 3.09
C PRO A 242 -5.97 17.10 3.44
N GLU A 243 -6.96 17.47 2.63
CA GLU A 243 -8.38 17.15 2.85
C GLU A 243 -8.63 15.65 2.74
N MET A 244 -8.07 14.98 1.73
CA MET A 244 -8.16 13.53 1.58
C MET A 244 -7.46 12.80 2.72
N ARG A 245 -6.27 13.26 3.13
CA ARG A 245 -5.56 12.69 4.28
C ARG A 245 -6.38 12.83 5.57
N ARG A 246 -6.96 14.01 5.81
CA ARG A 246 -7.83 14.26 6.95
C ARG A 246 -9.04 13.34 6.95
N LEU A 247 -9.70 13.16 5.80
CA LEU A 247 -10.84 12.25 5.68
C LEU A 247 -10.44 10.84 6.06
N PHE A 248 -9.37 10.30 5.49
CA PHE A 248 -8.90 8.95 5.81
C PHE A 248 -8.53 8.78 7.28
N THR A 249 -7.86 9.76 7.89
CA THR A 249 -7.57 9.71 9.33
C THR A 249 -8.86 9.71 10.17
N LEU A 250 -9.89 10.47 9.78
CA LEU A 250 -11.19 10.43 10.46
C LEU A 250 -11.90 9.09 10.25
N THR A 251 -11.84 8.51 9.06
CA THR A 251 -12.41 7.18 8.79
C THR A 251 -11.70 6.08 9.56
N GLN A 252 -10.39 6.19 9.76
CA GLN A 252 -9.63 5.27 10.62
C GLN A 252 -10.20 5.23 12.05
N ALA A 253 -10.64 6.38 12.59
CA ALA A 253 -11.26 6.42 13.91
C ALA A 253 -12.53 5.56 14.03
N ALA A 254 -13.25 5.34 12.92
CA ALA A 254 -14.44 4.48 12.90
C ALA A 254 -14.10 2.98 12.94
N LEU A 255 -12.92 2.58 12.45
CA LEU A 255 -12.43 1.20 12.46
C LEU A 255 -11.46 0.91 13.62
N ASP A 256 -11.09 1.95 14.36
CA ASP A 256 -9.98 1.93 15.31
C ASP A 256 -10.10 0.82 16.35
N THR A 257 -11.30 0.60 16.92
CA THR A 257 -11.51 -0.43 17.94
C THR A 257 -11.20 -1.85 17.47
N ALA A 258 -11.25 -2.12 16.16
CA ALA A 258 -10.92 -3.41 15.56
C ALA A 258 -9.57 -3.41 14.84
N ASP A 259 -8.82 -2.30 14.84
CA ASP A 259 -7.53 -2.21 14.16
C ASP A 259 -6.45 -2.98 14.93
N PRO A 260 -5.69 -3.88 14.27
CA PRO A 260 -4.61 -4.63 14.91
C PRO A 260 -3.60 -3.76 15.68
N ILE A 261 -3.36 -2.53 15.24
CA ILE A 261 -2.40 -1.62 15.88
C ILE A 261 -2.75 -1.33 17.35
N ASN A 262 -4.04 -1.33 17.69
CA ASN A 262 -4.50 -1.08 19.05
C ASN A 262 -4.28 -2.27 19.98
N PHE A 263 -4.05 -3.45 19.41
CA PHE A 263 -3.74 -4.66 20.16
C PHE A 263 -2.24 -4.88 20.36
N ALA A 264 -1.40 -4.26 19.53
CA ALA A 264 0.05 -4.41 19.53
C ALA A 264 0.69 -4.17 20.92
N PRO A 265 0.31 -3.15 21.71
CA PRO A 265 0.92 -2.94 23.03
C PRO A 265 0.64 -4.07 24.03
N TYR A 266 -0.43 -4.86 23.88
CA TYR A 266 -0.80 -5.93 24.83
C TYR A 266 0.05 -7.20 24.68
N TYR A 267 0.98 -7.24 23.73
CA TYR A 267 1.99 -8.31 23.68
C TYR A 267 3.01 -8.20 24.80
N ALA A 268 3.37 -6.99 25.25
CA ALA A 268 4.37 -6.80 26.32
C ALA A 268 4.35 -5.43 27.01
N LEU A 269 3.87 -4.37 26.35
CA LEU A 269 4.04 -3.00 26.80
C LEU A 269 2.94 -2.53 27.73
N ARG A 270 1.71 -3.04 27.54
CA ARG A 270 0.54 -2.76 28.36
C ARG A 270 0.04 -4.02 29.06
N PRO A 271 -0.42 -3.90 30.31
CA PRO A 271 -1.03 -5.03 31.00
C PRO A 271 -2.36 -5.40 30.33
N ALA A 272 -2.66 -6.69 30.32
CA ALA A 272 -3.96 -7.25 29.97
C ALA A 272 -4.31 -8.33 31.00
N THR A 273 -5.58 -8.71 31.08
CA THR A 273 -6.04 -9.80 31.93
C THR A 273 -6.80 -10.84 31.12
N ASP A 274 -6.74 -12.10 31.55
CA ASP A 274 -7.60 -13.15 31.03
C ASP A 274 -9.07 -12.93 31.46
N PRO A 275 -10.03 -13.72 30.94
CA PRO A 275 -11.45 -13.62 31.33
C PRO A 275 -11.73 -13.87 32.83
N ARG A 276 -10.75 -14.36 33.60
CA ARG A 276 -10.83 -14.59 35.05
C ARG A 276 -10.15 -13.47 35.85
N GLY A 277 -9.65 -12.42 35.18
CA GLY A 277 -8.96 -11.30 35.80
C GLY A 277 -7.49 -11.57 36.13
N GLN A 278 -6.90 -12.68 35.68
CA GLN A 278 -5.48 -12.97 35.92
C GLN A 278 -4.61 -12.18 34.93
N PRO A 279 -3.50 -11.55 35.37
CA PRO A 279 -2.60 -10.85 34.47
C PRO A 279 -2.06 -11.77 33.37
N LEU A 280 -2.11 -11.30 32.13
CA LEU A 280 -1.43 -11.93 31.01
C LEU A 280 0.04 -11.55 31.04
N GLY A 281 0.91 -12.55 30.98
CA GLY A 281 2.34 -12.34 30.83
C GLY A 281 2.71 -11.88 29.41
N PRO A 282 3.96 -11.44 29.20
CA PRO A 282 4.48 -11.12 27.88
C PRO A 282 4.36 -12.30 26.91
N ARG A 283 4.02 -12.00 25.66
CA ARG A 283 3.84 -12.97 24.58
C ARG A 283 4.70 -12.62 23.39
N ALA A 284 5.10 -13.64 22.65
CA ALA A 284 5.94 -13.45 21.49
C ALA A 284 5.11 -13.01 20.28
N VAL A 285 5.65 -12.07 19.50
CA VAL A 285 5.12 -11.73 18.18
C VAL A 285 6.24 -11.34 17.22
N ILE A 286 6.22 -11.93 16.02
CA ILE A 286 7.05 -11.50 14.89
C ILE A 286 6.14 -11.16 13.72
N GLU A 287 6.20 -9.91 13.29
CA GLU A 287 5.59 -9.49 12.02
C GLU A 287 6.46 -9.91 10.85
N TRP A 288 5.95 -10.77 9.98
CA TRP A 288 6.66 -11.16 8.76
C TRP A 288 6.13 -10.36 7.58
N ASN A 289 6.69 -9.18 7.38
CA ASN A 289 6.44 -8.38 6.19
C ASN A 289 7.04 -9.05 4.95
N THR A 290 6.39 -8.96 3.80
CA THR A 290 7.05 -9.19 2.50
C THR A 290 7.47 -7.86 1.90
N ALA A 291 8.75 -7.75 1.53
CA ALA A 291 9.29 -6.53 0.96
C ALA A 291 8.47 -6.12 -0.28
N GLY A 292 8.01 -4.87 -0.30
CA GLY A 292 7.22 -4.31 -1.40
C GLY A 292 5.86 -4.93 -1.64
N ASP A 293 5.25 -5.53 -0.63
CA ASP A 293 3.93 -6.12 -0.72
C ASP A 293 2.90 -5.11 -1.30
N PRO A 294 2.32 -5.39 -2.48
CA PRO A 294 1.34 -4.51 -3.10
C PRO A 294 -0.05 -4.65 -2.48
N SER A 295 -0.33 -5.76 -1.79
CA SER A 295 -1.64 -6.11 -1.24
C SER A 295 -1.79 -5.65 0.20
N VAL A 296 -0.75 -5.79 1.02
CA VAL A 296 -0.72 -5.27 2.39
C VAL A 296 0.52 -4.40 2.52
N PRO A 297 0.38 -3.07 2.39
CA PRO A 297 1.54 -2.17 2.30
C PRO A 297 2.48 -2.34 3.48
N VAL A 298 3.76 -2.59 3.22
CA VAL A 298 4.80 -2.89 4.23
C VAL A 298 4.81 -1.89 5.41
N GLY A 299 4.49 -0.62 5.14
CA GLY A 299 4.39 0.40 6.17
C GLY A 299 3.35 0.13 7.28
N THR A 300 2.30 -0.65 7.00
CA THR A 300 1.29 -1.03 8.00
C THR A 300 1.81 -2.11 8.95
N GLY A 301 2.63 -3.05 8.47
CA GLY A 301 3.36 -4.00 9.32
C GLY A 301 4.40 -3.31 10.19
N TYR A 302 5.16 -2.35 9.65
CA TYR A 302 6.08 -1.52 10.45
C TYR A 302 5.34 -0.63 11.46
N ALA A 303 4.14 -0.13 11.13
CA ALA A 303 3.31 0.61 12.08
C ALA A 303 2.88 -0.28 13.27
N PHE A 304 2.44 -1.51 13.00
CA PHE A 304 2.14 -2.50 14.04
C PHE A 304 3.38 -2.83 14.88
N ALA A 305 4.52 -3.13 14.24
CA ALA A 305 5.76 -3.46 14.93
C ALA A 305 6.30 -2.31 15.78
N ARG A 306 6.19 -1.05 15.32
CA ARG A 306 6.46 0.13 16.15
C ARG A 306 5.56 0.19 17.37
N ALA A 307 4.25 0.02 17.21
CA ALA A 307 3.30 0.04 18.33
C ALA A 307 3.55 -1.09 19.34
N ALA A 308 4.01 -2.27 18.88
CA ALA A 308 4.45 -3.39 19.71
C ALA A 308 5.80 -3.13 20.41
N GLY A 309 6.57 -2.11 20.02
CA GLY A 309 7.91 -1.83 20.53
C GLY A 309 9.03 -2.62 19.85
N ALA A 310 8.72 -3.33 18.76
CA ALA A 310 9.67 -4.12 17.97
C ALA A 310 10.49 -3.28 16.97
N VAL A 311 10.11 -2.02 16.74
CA VAL A 311 10.84 -1.07 15.90
C VAL A 311 11.01 0.24 16.68
N PRO A 312 12.22 0.59 17.13
CA PRO A 312 12.44 1.80 17.88
C PRO A 312 12.59 3.00 16.93
N PHE A 313 12.04 4.13 17.34
CA PHE A 313 12.01 5.38 16.57
C PHE A 313 12.43 6.60 17.39
N LEU A 314 12.84 6.40 18.64
CA LEU A 314 13.37 7.43 19.51
C LEU A 314 14.88 7.24 19.71
N PRO A 315 15.64 8.33 19.90
CA PRO A 315 17.08 8.23 20.14
C PRO A 315 17.38 7.64 21.53
N PRO A 316 18.61 7.16 21.79
CA PRO A 316 18.96 6.47 23.03
C PRO A 316 18.69 7.26 24.31
N SER A 317 18.85 8.59 24.25
CA SER A 317 18.62 9.48 25.41
C SER A 317 17.18 9.46 25.94
N PHE A 318 16.20 9.01 25.15
CA PHE A 318 14.81 8.97 25.58
C PHE A 318 14.55 7.94 26.67
N ALA A 319 15.37 6.88 26.75
CA ALA A 319 15.22 5.89 27.81
C ALA A 319 15.41 6.46 29.21
N SER A 320 16.20 7.54 29.36
CA SER A 320 16.40 8.22 30.65
C SER A 320 15.65 9.55 30.78
N THR A 321 15.36 10.23 29.67
CA THR A 321 14.71 11.56 29.69
C THR A 321 13.19 11.52 29.59
N TYR A 322 12.61 10.46 29.01
CA TYR A 322 11.17 10.25 28.85
C TYR A 322 10.80 8.80 29.19
N PRO A 323 10.77 8.42 30.49
CA PRO A 323 10.57 7.03 30.92
C PRO A 323 9.30 6.37 30.36
N GLU A 324 8.24 7.14 30.12
CA GLU A 324 6.98 6.66 29.55
C GLU A 324 7.09 6.23 28.08
N TRP A 325 8.16 6.65 27.39
CA TRP A 325 8.47 6.28 26.00
C TRP A 325 9.72 5.40 25.88
N ALA A 326 10.30 4.97 27.01
CA ALA A 326 11.60 4.30 27.03
C ALA A 326 11.66 3.00 26.20
N ASP A 327 10.54 2.26 26.10
CA ASP A 327 10.46 1.05 25.27
C ASP A 327 10.59 1.30 23.77
N TYR A 328 10.43 2.55 23.31
CA TYR A 328 10.54 2.93 21.89
C TYR A 328 11.91 3.55 21.56
N ALA A 329 12.81 3.63 22.53
CA ALA A 329 14.17 4.12 22.34
C ALA A 329 15.06 3.09 21.64
N THR A 330 15.98 3.60 20.83
CA THR A 330 17.02 2.79 20.17
C THR A 330 18.18 2.59 21.14
N PRO A 331 18.70 1.36 21.35
CA PRO A 331 19.90 1.17 22.18
C PRO A 331 21.12 1.84 21.53
N GLN A 332 22.00 2.42 22.36
CA GLN A 332 23.14 3.22 21.90
C GLN A 332 24.01 2.48 20.87
N ALA A 333 24.35 1.22 21.13
CA ALA A 333 25.16 0.42 20.21
C ALA A 333 24.53 0.25 18.82
N LEU A 334 23.20 0.07 18.75
CA LEU A 334 22.49 -0.02 17.47
C LEU A 334 22.46 1.34 16.78
N TYR A 335 22.16 2.42 17.52
CA TYR A 335 22.14 3.79 17.01
C TYR A 335 23.49 4.19 16.40
N ASP A 336 24.59 3.86 17.08
CA ASP A 336 25.95 4.12 16.60
C ASP A 336 26.27 3.30 15.34
N SER A 337 25.87 2.01 15.31
CA SER A 337 26.08 1.15 14.14
C SER A 337 25.32 1.62 12.89
N LEU A 338 24.25 2.39 13.08
CA LEU A 338 23.44 2.99 12.02
C LEU A 338 23.86 4.44 11.70
N GLY A 339 24.99 4.90 12.22
CA GLY A 339 25.54 6.22 11.92
C GLY A 339 24.76 7.35 12.59
N GLY A 340 24.27 7.13 13.80
CA GLY A 340 23.49 8.13 14.55
C GLY A 340 22.04 8.21 14.08
N LYS A 341 21.45 7.09 13.69
CA LYS A 341 20.07 6.99 13.20
C LYS A 341 19.30 5.92 13.94
N THR A 342 18.02 6.14 14.16
CA THR A 342 17.14 5.07 14.63
C THR A 342 16.82 4.11 13.49
N PRO A 343 16.42 2.86 13.78
CA PRO A 343 15.94 1.94 12.74
C PRO A 343 14.80 2.53 11.90
N GLU A 344 13.86 3.28 12.50
CA GLU A 344 12.81 3.96 11.74
C GLU A 344 13.36 5.01 10.77
N ASP A 345 14.35 5.82 11.19
CA ASP A 345 14.99 6.80 10.29
C ASP A 345 15.59 6.09 9.07
N VAL A 346 16.27 4.97 9.29
CA VAL A 346 16.86 4.15 8.23
C VAL A 346 15.77 3.60 7.30
N LEU A 347 14.68 3.06 7.85
CA LEU A 347 13.57 2.52 7.06
C LEU A 347 12.89 3.59 6.19
N VAL A 348 12.74 4.81 6.71
CA VAL A 348 12.16 5.95 5.97
C VAL A 348 13.12 6.46 4.89
N GLU A 349 14.38 6.70 5.24
CA GLU A 349 15.38 7.23 4.31
C GLU A 349 15.69 6.27 3.15
N GLN A 350 15.62 4.96 3.40
CA GLN A 350 15.79 3.92 2.39
C GLN A 350 14.50 3.56 1.64
N PHE A 351 13.40 4.29 1.89
CA PHE A 351 12.09 4.08 1.25
C PHE A 351 11.48 2.68 1.48
N VAL A 352 11.87 2.01 2.56
CA VAL A 352 11.43 0.64 2.88
C VAL A 352 9.98 0.64 3.33
N VAL A 353 9.59 1.63 4.14
CA VAL A 353 8.19 1.86 4.57
C VAL A 353 7.31 2.33 3.39
N GLU A 354 7.89 3.02 2.40
CA GLU A 354 7.19 3.36 1.14
C GLU A 354 6.88 2.05 0.40
N GLY A 355 7.88 1.19 0.20
CA GLY A 355 7.72 -0.16 -0.35
C GLY A 355 7.23 -0.20 -1.81
N LEU A 356 7.33 0.91 -2.55
CA LEU A 356 6.80 1.03 -3.91
C LEU A 356 7.90 0.92 -4.97
N SER A 357 8.18 -0.28 -5.46
CA SER A 357 9.19 -0.53 -6.50
C SER A 357 8.96 0.32 -7.76
N ARG A 358 7.70 0.57 -8.12
CA ARG A 358 7.31 1.43 -9.26
C ARG A 358 7.84 2.87 -9.19
N MET A 359 8.19 3.38 -8.01
CA MET A 359 8.76 4.71 -7.85
C MET A 359 10.23 4.77 -8.27
N GLY A 360 10.90 3.62 -8.45
CA GLY A 360 12.28 3.57 -8.91
C GLY A 360 13.26 4.25 -7.96
N ARG A 361 12.99 4.21 -6.64
CA ARG A 361 13.84 4.84 -5.61
C ARG A 361 15.25 4.24 -5.56
N SER A 362 15.34 2.96 -5.85
CA SER A 362 16.57 2.17 -5.82
C SER A 362 16.59 1.18 -6.99
N ARG A 363 17.79 0.66 -7.27
CA ARG A 363 18.07 -0.32 -8.32
C ARG A 363 19.06 -1.34 -7.79
N ALA A 364 18.99 -2.57 -8.30
CA ALA A 364 19.98 -3.57 -7.97
C ALA A 364 21.36 -3.20 -8.53
N GLY A 365 22.40 -3.78 -7.95
CA GLY A 365 23.77 -3.60 -8.42
C GLY A 365 24.06 -4.35 -9.71
N ALA A 366 25.30 -4.18 -10.21
CA ALA A 366 25.72 -4.71 -11.50
C ALA A 366 25.76 -6.26 -11.53
N SER A 367 25.75 -6.91 -10.37
CA SER A 367 25.76 -8.37 -10.26
C SER A 367 24.36 -8.98 -10.15
N CYS A 368 23.29 -8.18 -10.32
CA CYS A 368 21.93 -8.66 -10.29
C CYS A 368 21.70 -9.75 -11.36
N ALA A 369 21.24 -10.90 -10.89
CA ALA A 369 20.95 -12.07 -11.71
C ALA A 369 19.65 -12.73 -11.24
N ALA A 370 19.18 -13.72 -12.02
CA ALA A 370 18.05 -14.53 -11.62
C ALA A 370 18.41 -15.37 -10.37
N ASN A 371 17.52 -15.38 -9.37
CA ASN A 371 17.54 -16.37 -8.29
C ASN A 371 17.22 -17.75 -8.87
N TYR A 372 18.23 -18.42 -9.43
CA TYR A 372 18.00 -19.60 -10.28
C TYR A 372 19.16 -20.59 -10.31
N VAL A 373 18.87 -21.89 -10.24
CA VAL A 373 19.82 -22.99 -10.44
C VAL A 373 19.31 -23.89 -11.57
N ALA A 374 20.16 -24.12 -12.57
CA ALA A 374 19.83 -25.02 -13.66
C ALA A 374 19.89 -26.49 -13.20
N SER A 375 18.91 -27.29 -13.61
CA SER A 375 18.82 -28.72 -13.30
C SER A 375 18.04 -29.45 -14.40
N GLN A 376 17.80 -30.76 -14.24
CA GLN A 376 16.97 -31.52 -15.19
C GLN A 376 15.52 -31.04 -15.24
N VAL A 377 15.00 -30.51 -14.13
CA VAL A 377 13.63 -29.96 -14.04
C VAL A 377 13.61 -28.43 -14.18
N CYS A 378 14.74 -27.77 -13.92
CA CYS A 378 14.92 -26.33 -14.05
C CYS A 378 15.70 -26.03 -15.34
N THR A 379 14.99 -25.88 -16.45
CA THR A 379 15.60 -25.71 -17.79
C THR A 379 15.63 -24.27 -18.31
N SER A 380 14.87 -23.34 -17.72
CA SER A 380 14.78 -21.95 -18.17
C SER A 380 14.81 -20.97 -16.99
N ALA A 381 15.80 -20.08 -16.97
CA ALA A 381 15.92 -19.06 -15.93
C ALA A 381 14.90 -17.91 -16.13
N PRO A 382 14.27 -17.40 -15.05
CA PRO A 382 13.43 -16.21 -15.13
C PRO A 382 14.27 -14.96 -15.39
N THR A 383 13.67 -13.93 -15.99
CA THR A 383 14.34 -12.62 -16.15
C THR A 383 14.30 -11.85 -14.83
N PRO A 384 15.45 -11.46 -14.25
CA PRO A 384 15.47 -10.67 -13.03
C PRO A 384 14.99 -9.23 -13.29
N LYS A 385 14.31 -8.63 -12.31
CA LYS A 385 13.75 -7.28 -12.39
C LYS A 385 14.64 -6.28 -11.63
N CYS A 386 15.84 -6.07 -12.14
CA CYS A 386 16.91 -5.32 -11.45
C CYS A 386 16.67 -3.80 -11.38
N ASP A 387 15.97 -3.23 -12.36
CA ASP A 387 15.86 -1.76 -12.53
C ASP A 387 15.00 -1.06 -11.47
N ARG A 388 14.25 -1.83 -10.68
CA ARG A 388 13.31 -1.33 -9.66
C ARG A 388 13.41 -2.12 -8.36
N ALA A 389 14.62 -2.59 -8.04
CA ALA A 389 14.86 -3.38 -6.85
C ALA A 389 14.67 -2.56 -5.58
N LEU A 390 13.84 -3.07 -4.68
CA LEU A 390 13.66 -2.54 -3.32
C LEU A 390 14.89 -2.84 -2.46
N VAL A 391 15.03 -2.09 -1.37
CA VAL A 391 16.10 -2.29 -0.39
C VAL A 391 15.82 -3.53 0.46
N ASP A 392 16.79 -4.43 0.54
CA ASP A 392 16.78 -5.56 1.48
C ASP A 392 17.44 -5.15 2.79
N VAL A 393 16.62 -4.81 3.79
CA VAL A 393 17.08 -4.29 5.08
C VAL A 393 17.57 -5.37 6.05
N ASP A 394 17.11 -6.62 5.91
CA ASP A 394 17.48 -7.72 6.80
C ASP A 394 18.54 -8.63 6.18
N TRP A 395 18.63 -8.65 4.84
CA TRP A 395 19.65 -9.32 4.06
C TRP A 395 19.90 -10.76 4.52
N LEU A 396 18.81 -11.52 4.65
CA LEU A 396 18.83 -12.89 5.18
C LEU A 396 19.29 -13.92 4.13
N ALA A 397 19.12 -13.64 2.83
CA ALA A 397 19.69 -14.47 1.77
C ALA A 397 21.22 -14.30 1.65
N GLU A 398 21.78 -13.20 2.16
CA GLU A 398 23.22 -12.92 2.14
C GLU A 398 23.83 -12.98 0.73
N GLY A 399 23.03 -12.61 -0.29
CA GLY A 399 23.40 -12.60 -1.70
C GLY A 399 23.24 -13.94 -2.43
N LYS A 400 22.80 -15.00 -1.76
CA LYS A 400 22.55 -16.33 -2.38
C LYS A 400 21.36 -16.31 -3.34
N ASP A 401 20.44 -15.37 -3.14
CA ASP A 401 19.33 -15.05 -4.05
C ASP A 401 19.78 -14.38 -5.36
N ARG A 402 21.03 -13.91 -5.43
CA ARG A 402 21.69 -13.30 -6.60
C ARG A 402 21.06 -12.01 -7.10
N TYR A 403 20.10 -11.43 -6.38
CA TYR A 403 19.44 -10.21 -6.82
C TYR A 403 20.33 -8.97 -6.74
N ASP A 404 21.44 -9.03 -5.99
CA ASP A 404 22.30 -7.87 -5.71
C ASP A 404 21.49 -6.64 -5.29
N ALA A 405 20.50 -6.87 -4.43
CA ALA A 405 19.62 -5.84 -3.93
C ALA A 405 20.41 -4.77 -3.18
N PRO A 406 20.01 -3.48 -3.27
CA PRO A 406 20.51 -2.47 -2.37
C PRO A 406 20.23 -2.89 -0.93
N ARG A 407 21.20 -2.68 -0.05
CA ARG A 407 21.19 -3.21 1.32
C ARG A 407 21.94 -2.28 2.26
N LEU A 408 21.69 -2.46 3.55
CA LEU A 408 22.40 -1.73 4.60
C LEU A 408 23.79 -2.36 4.84
N PRO A 409 24.81 -1.55 5.19
CA PRO A 409 26.10 -2.10 5.65
C PRO A 409 25.94 -3.01 6.87
N THR A 410 25.00 -2.68 7.76
CA THR A 410 24.60 -3.51 8.88
C THR A 410 23.10 -3.80 8.78
N PRO A 411 22.70 -5.05 8.51
CA PRO A 411 21.29 -5.42 8.45
C PRO A 411 20.54 -5.14 9.75
N LEU A 412 19.25 -4.82 9.65
CA LEU A 412 18.42 -4.45 10.80
C LEU A 412 18.10 -5.66 11.68
N ARG A 413 17.55 -6.75 11.13
CA ARG A 413 17.23 -8.01 11.82
C ARG A 413 16.59 -7.79 13.21
N LEU A 414 15.58 -6.92 13.28
CA LEU A 414 15.11 -6.34 14.55
C LEU A 414 14.32 -7.36 15.38
N ALA A 415 14.82 -7.62 16.59
CA ALA A 415 14.04 -8.23 17.66
C ALA A 415 14.54 -7.80 19.04
N ARG A 416 13.62 -7.79 20.00
CA ARG A 416 13.87 -7.52 21.42
C ARG A 416 13.15 -8.56 22.29
N SER A 417 13.56 -8.68 23.55
CA SER A 417 12.82 -9.44 24.54
C SER A 417 11.48 -8.77 24.84
N ALA A 418 10.42 -9.57 24.87
CA ALA A 418 9.10 -9.18 25.34
C ALA A 418 9.07 -9.08 26.89
N SER A 419 10.01 -9.73 27.57
CA SER A 419 9.97 -9.89 29.03
C SER A 419 10.62 -8.73 29.80
N VAL A 420 11.32 -7.85 29.09
CA VAL A 420 12.06 -6.73 29.70
C VAL A 420 11.33 -5.42 29.39
N LYS A 421 10.83 -4.78 30.45
CA LYS A 421 10.34 -3.40 30.42
C LYS A 421 11.53 -2.46 30.52
N VAL A 422 11.62 -1.48 29.62
CA VAL A 422 12.70 -0.49 29.65
C VAL A 422 12.37 0.62 30.64
N THR A 423 13.29 0.91 31.55
CA THR A 423 13.22 2.02 32.52
C THR A 423 14.45 2.92 32.51
N ASP A 424 15.53 2.47 31.87
CA ASP A 424 16.82 3.15 31.78
C ASP A 424 17.68 2.55 30.64
N ALA A 425 18.91 3.03 30.48
CA ALA A 425 19.82 2.56 29.45
C ALA A 425 20.27 1.09 29.63
N SER A 426 20.32 0.57 30.86
CA SER A 426 20.72 -0.81 31.13
C SER A 426 19.63 -1.77 30.70
N SER A 427 18.41 -1.56 31.21
CA SER A 427 17.22 -2.31 30.82
C SER A 427 16.89 -2.17 29.32
N LEU A 428 17.24 -1.04 28.70
CA LEU A 428 17.17 -0.89 27.24
C LEU A 428 18.12 -1.84 26.52
N THR A 429 19.36 -1.93 26.99
CA THR A 429 20.36 -2.86 26.43
C THR A 429 19.92 -4.30 26.64
N ASP A 430 19.39 -4.64 27.82
CA ASP A 430 18.88 -5.97 28.13
C ASP A 430 17.68 -6.36 27.26
N ALA A 431 16.73 -5.43 27.06
CA ALA A 431 15.59 -5.64 26.18
C ALA A 431 16.05 -5.93 24.75
N TRP A 432 17.03 -5.19 24.24
CA TRP A 432 17.55 -5.35 22.89
C TRP A 432 18.67 -6.38 22.75
N ARG A 433 19.01 -7.11 23.81
CA ARG A 433 20.03 -8.16 23.81
C ARG A 433 19.90 -9.15 22.64
N PRO A 434 18.70 -9.64 22.24
CA PRO A 434 18.58 -10.52 21.07
C PRO A 434 19.23 -9.98 19.80
N ARG A 435 18.98 -8.71 19.48
CA ARG A 435 19.60 -8.05 18.32
C ARG A 435 21.05 -7.66 18.58
N LEU A 436 21.40 -7.24 19.79
CA LEU A 436 22.75 -6.76 20.11
C LEU A 436 23.79 -7.89 20.17
N THR A 437 23.41 -9.10 20.56
CA THR A 437 24.30 -10.28 20.54
C THR A 437 24.14 -11.11 19.27
N GLY A 438 22.92 -11.18 18.70
CA GLY A 438 22.65 -11.74 17.37
C GLY A 438 23.10 -10.82 16.23
N VAL A 439 24.35 -10.37 16.27
CA VAL A 439 24.92 -9.44 15.29
C VAL A 439 24.95 -10.11 13.91
N PRO A 440 24.41 -9.47 12.84
CA PRO A 440 24.50 -10.03 11.49
C PRO A 440 25.94 -10.40 11.12
N PHE A 441 26.15 -11.60 10.56
CA PHE A 441 27.46 -12.16 10.21
C PHE A 441 28.41 -12.44 11.39
N GLY A 442 27.97 -12.20 12.62
CA GLY A 442 28.71 -12.53 13.84
C GLY A 442 28.93 -14.03 14.02
N PRO A 443 29.79 -14.45 14.95
CA PRO A 443 29.89 -15.86 15.34
C PRO A 443 28.59 -16.34 16.01
N ASP A 444 28.31 -17.65 15.93
CA ASP A 444 27.18 -18.26 16.65
C ASP A 444 27.48 -18.37 18.16
N GLU A 445 28.75 -18.52 18.52
CA GLU A 445 29.19 -18.51 19.92
C GLU A 445 28.98 -17.13 20.55
N GLY A 446 28.25 -17.09 21.66
CA GLY A 446 27.90 -15.84 22.35
C GLY A 446 26.77 -15.04 21.68
N ALA A 447 26.13 -15.60 20.65
CA ALA A 447 24.94 -15.02 20.02
C ALA A 447 23.70 -15.12 20.95
N TRP A 448 22.51 -14.76 20.43
CA TRP A 448 21.29 -14.81 21.23
C TRP A 448 20.95 -16.22 21.74
N GLU A 449 20.86 -16.38 23.05
CA GLU A 449 20.32 -17.59 23.66
C GLU A 449 18.79 -17.49 23.72
N ALA A 450 18.09 -18.39 23.03
CA ALA A 450 16.63 -18.47 22.92
C ALA A 450 15.90 -18.76 24.24
N SER A 451 16.01 -17.83 25.19
CA SER A 451 15.63 -17.95 26.59
C SER A 451 14.24 -17.35 26.86
N GLU A 452 13.93 -16.24 26.20
CA GLU A 452 12.75 -15.41 26.45
C GLU A 452 11.92 -15.16 25.17
N PRO A 453 10.59 -14.94 25.28
CA PRO A 453 9.75 -14.56 24.16
C PRO A 453 10.23 -13.28 23.48
N LEU A 454 10.15 -13.23 22.15
CA LEU A 454 10.62 -12.10 21.34
C LEU A 454 9.46 -11.26 20.77
N LEU A 455 9.72 -9.96 20.66
CA LEU A 455 8.99 -9.03 19.80
C LEU A 455 9.90 -8.65 18.64
N GLY A 456 9.40 -8.66 17.41
CA GLY A 456 10.25 -8.39 16.26
C GLY A 456 9.48 -8.20 14.97
N ILE A 457 10.25 -7.91 13.93
CA ILE A 457 9.78 -7.78 12.56
C ILE A 457 10.83 -8.36 11.64
N VAL A 458 10.37 -9.06 10.61
CA VAL A 458 11.21 -9.55 9.52
C VAL A 458 10.64 -9.01 8.21
N ASN A 459 11.49 -8.36 7.42
CA ASN A 459 11.17 -7.90 6.09
C ASN A 459 11.69 -8.91 5.07
N THR A 460 10.88 -9.95 4.86
CA THR A 460 11.20 -11.05 3.96
C THR A 460 11.40 -10.55 2.53
N TYR A 461 12.61 -10.70 2.01
CA TYR A 461 12.97 -10.31 0.66
C TYR A 461 12.84 -11.52 -0.26
N ILE A 462 11.84 -11.50 -1.14
CA ILE A 462 11.50 -12.65 -2.01
C ILE A 462 11.86 -12.35 -3.47
N ARG A 463 11.64 -11.11 -3.91
CA ARG A 463 12.00 -10.66 -5.27
C ARG A 463 12.18 -9.14 -5.33
N PRO A 464 12.97 -8.63 -6.30
CA PRO A 464 13.35 -7.22 -6.36
C PRO A 464 12.20 -6.22 -6.35
N GLU A 465 11.13 -6.49 -7.12
CA GLU A 465 10.01 -5.56 -7.29
C GLU A 465 8.92 -5.69 -6.22
N GLY A 466 9.12 -6.60 -5.26
CA GLY A 466 8.18 -6.94 -4.21
C GLY A 466 7.15 -8.02 -4.61
N VAL A 467 6.52 -8.60 -3.60
CA VAL A 467 5.49 -9.63 -3.75
C VAL A 467 4.59 -9.66 -2.52
N HIS A 468 3.36 -10.12 -2.70
CA HIS A 468 2.47 -10.43 -1.58
C HIS A 468 2.73 -11.87 -1.12
N VAL A 469 3.10 -12.04 0.14
CA VAL A 469 3.35 -13.31 0.84
C VAL A 469 4.43 -14.20 0.18
N TRP A 470 4.95 -15.18 0.92
CA TRP A 470 5.57 -16.38 0.33
C TRP A 470 4.59 -17.53 0.46
N VAL A 471 4.77 -18.59 -0.34
CA VAL A 471 3.79 -19.69 -0.37
C VAL A 471 4.45 -21.05 -0.45
N ASN A 472 5.21 -21.32 -1.52
CA ASN A 472 5.76 -22.65 -1.77
C ASN A 472 7.26 -22.54 -2.06
N GLY A 473 8.00 -23.54 -1.59
CA GLY A 473 9.36 -23.78 -2.03
C GLY A 473 9.44 -23.98 -3.55
N ASP A 474 10.57 -23.56 -4.12
CA ASP A 474 10.91 -23.70 -5.51
C ASP A 474 12.35 -24.22 -5.65
N PRO A 475 12.55 -25.50 -5.98
CA PRO A 475 13.89 -26.09 -6.11
C PRO A 475 14.70 -25.51 -7.27
N CYS A 476 14.09 -24.68 -8.12
CA CYS A 476 14.79 -23.95 -9.16
C CYS A 476 15.42 -22.65 -8.66
N LYS A 477 15.16 -22.21 -7.43
CA LYS A 477 15.82 -21.03 -6.84
C LYS A 477 17.23 -21.37 -6.37
N ALA A 478 18.12 -20.38 -6.44
CA ALA A 478 19.47 -20.48 -5.86
C ALA A 478 19.51 -20.26 -4.35
N PHE A 479 18.52 -19.53 -3.84
CA PHE A 479 18.15 -19.46 -2.44
C PHE A 479 16.64 -19.59 -2.39
N ASP A 480 16.15 -20.69 -1.83
CA ASP A 480 14.72 -20.90 -1.65
C ASP A 480 14.21 -20.11 -0.44
N ASP A 481 13.82 -18.86 -0.70
CA ASP A 481 13.29 -17.93 0.29
C ASP A 481 12.08 -18.50 1.04
N ALA A 482 11.17 -19.20 0.36
CA ALA A 482 9.98 -19.75 0.98
C ALA A 482 10.35 -20.84 2.00
N VAL A 483 11.25 -21.75 1.63
CA VAL A 483 11.76 -22.79 2.54
C VAL A 483 12.48 -22.17 3.73
N TYR A 484 13.34 -21.16 3.49
CA TYR A 484 14.02 -20.45 4.57
C TYR A 484 13.04 -19.81 5.57
N TYR A 485 12.06 -19.05 5.08
CA TYR A 485 11.12 -18.31 5.92
C TYR A 485 10.12 -19.24 6.61
N ASP A 486 9.65 -20.31 5.96
CA ASP A 486 8.82 -21.33 6.59
C ASP A 486 9.57 -22.00 7.75
N HIS A 487 10.83 -22.38 7.56
CA HIS A 487 11.63 -22.98 8.62
C HIS A 487 11.96 -22.01 9.76
N ALA A 488 12.22 -20.75 9.45
CA ALA A 488 12.40 -19.71 10.46
C ALA A 488 11.12 -19.50 11.29
N LEU A 489 9.96 -19.42 10.62
CA LEU A 489 8.64 -19.33 11.24
C LEU A 489 8.32 -20.54 12.12
N VAL A 490 8.52 -21.75 11.61
CA VAL A 490 8.28 -23.00 12.34
C VAL A 490 9.20 -23.09 13.55
N ARG A 491 10.48 -22.73 13.42
CA ARG A 491 11.43 -22.69 14.55
C ARG A 491 10.97 -21.70 15.61
N PHE A 492 10.52 -20.52 15.21
CA PHE A 492 9.99 -19.52 16.12
C PHE A 492 8.78 -20.06 16.89
N ILE A 493 7.80 -20.66 16.20
CA ILE A 493 6.62 -21.27 16.84
C ILE A 493 7.02 -22.44 17.77
N ALA A 494 7.88 -23.34 17.31
CA ALA A 494 8.30 -24.53 18.07
C ALA A 494 9.04 -24.16 19.36
N THR A 495 9.78 -23.06 19.36
CA THR A 495 10.47 -22.54 20.54
C THR A 495 9.58 -21.66 21.43
N ARG A 496 8.28 -21.61 21.17
CA ARG A 496 7.32 -20.72 21.85
C ARG A 496 7.71 -19.25 21.74
N GLY A 497 8.18 -18.88 20.55
CA GLY A 497 8.52 -17.53 20.17
C GLY A 497 9.83 -17.00 20.74
N LYS A 498 10.76 -17.90 21.10
CA LYS A 498 12.03 -17.54 21.74
C LYS A 498 13.20 -17.45 20.77
N ASP A 499 13.10 -18.13 19.63
CA ASP A 499 14.20 -18.27 18.69
C ASP A 499 13.82 -17.78 17.29
N LEU A 500 14.36 -16.62 16.93
CA LEU A 500 14.62 -16.30 15.53
C LEU A 500 16.02 -16.79 15.21
N TYR A 501 16.10 -17.83 14.40
CA TYR A 501 17.34 -18.62 14.26
C TYR A 501 18.53 -17.80 13.73
N PHE A 502 18.29 -16.75 12.93
CA PHE A 502 19.34 -15.83 12.49
C PHE A 502 19.90 -14.90 13.58
N LEU A 503 19.29 -14.86 14.76
CA LEU A 503 19.81 -14.16 15.93
C LEU A 503 20.63 -15.10 16.82
N SER A 504 20.20 -16.36 16.97
CA SER A 504 20.94 -17.37 17.73
C SER A 504 22.09 -17.99 16.94
N HIS A 505 22.00 -17.98 15.61
CA HIS A 505 22.99 -18.55 14.68
C HIS A 505 23.29 -17.58 13.54
N PRO A 506 23.78 -16.35 13.82
CA PRO A 506 24.00 -15.32 12.81
C PRO A 506 24.96 -15.71 11.68
N ARG A 507 25.83 -16.72 11.87
CA ARG A 507 26.72 -17.25 10.84
C ARG A 507 26.12 -18.41 10.06
N THR A 508 25.43 -19.31 10.75
CA THR A 508 25.03 -20.61 10.17
C THR A 508 23.55 -20.75 9.87
N HIS A 509 22.74 -19.71 10.12
CA HIS A 509 21.28 -19.72 9.90
C HIS A 509 20.83 -20.16 8.50
N ALA A 510 21.66 -20.00 7.46
CA ALA A 510 21.37 -20.52 6.13
C ALA A 510 21.27 -22.06 6.05
N CYS A 511 21.46 -22.79 7.15
CA CYS A 511 21.04 -24.18 7.24
C CYS A 511 19.52 -24.35 7.17
N LEU A 512 18.74 -23.29 7.46
CA LEU A 512 17.27 -23.31 7.41
C LEU A 512 16.78 -23.58 5.99
N GLU A 513 17.33 -22.87 5.01
CA GLU A 513 17.00 -23.06 3.59
C GLU A 513 17.40 -24.45 3.09
N ARG A 514 18.54 -24.96 3.57
CA ARG A 514 19.11 -26.25 3.15
C ARG A 514 18.61 -27.45 3.94
N GLU A 515 17.67 -27.25 4.86
CA GLU A 515 17.17 -28.30 5.76
C GLU A 515 18.27 -29.06 6.52
N SER A 516 19.36 -28.36 6.84
CA SER A 516 20.58 -28.96 7.41
C SER A 516 20.86 -28.50 8.84
N CYS A 517 19.95 -27.73 9.44
CA CYS A 517 20.10 -27.30 10.82
C CYS A 517 20.08 -28.49 11.78
N PRO A 518 20.82 -28.43 12.90
CA PRO A 518 20.92 -29.55 13.84
C PRO A 518 19.57 -30.07 14.37
N PHE A 519 18.55 -29.21 14.44
CA PHE A 519 17.22 -29.58 14.94
C PHE A 519 16.31 -30.26 13.89
N PHE A 520 16.74 -30.37 12.63
CA PHE A 520 16.07 -31.20 11.62
C PHE A 520 16.54 -32.66 11.64
N ALA A 521 17.70 -32.93 12.23
CA ALA A 521 18.17 -34.30 12.42
C ALA A 521 17.26 -35.02 13.46
N PRO A 522 16.81 -36.25 13.16
CA PRO A 522 15.89 -37.01 14.03
C PRO A 522 16.49 -37.42 15.38
#